data_AF-B5EUA1-F1
#
_entry.id   AF-B5EUA1-F1
#
_cell.length_a   1.000
_cell.length_b   1.000
_cell.length_c   1.000
_cell.angle_alpha   90.00
_cell.angle_beta   90.00
_cell.angle_gamma   90.00
#
_symmetry.space_group_name_H-M   'P 1'
#
loop_
_entity.id
_entity.type
_entity.pdbx_description
1 polymer ?
#
loop_
_entity_poly.entity_id
_entity_poly.type
_entity_poly.pdbx_seq_one_letter_code
_entity_poly.pdbx_strand_id
1 'polypeptide(L)'
;MDTSKKSLLDKQKLNKDRTSYNSISAISESLISTSPTIDKLSTWVAVGSAAVVSLVITNVDKMAKFYSNEHIKILMICLAISLLFALLQKYFAMKCSLSLIVVDEMKNRLSPILEKYQEETSNIQKELTDSGLKIENDFSVTKALEDFQKMLPWYAGISLSRSLKRNKKNVKISHVNRVVNHFWQSFFMSAQFLLLIIFVFMSAFLI
;
A
#
# COMPACT_ATOMS: atom_id res chain seq x y z
N MET A 1 -1.21 -45.75 -13.52
CA MET A 1 -0.31 -44.59 -13.31
C MET A 1 -0.21 -44.37 -11.81
N ASP A 2 0.97 -44.57 -11.25
CA ASP A 2 1.23 -44.76 -9.82
C ASP A 2 0.79 -43.56 -8.97
N THR A 3 -0.05 -43.81 -7.96
CA THR A 3 -0.61 -42.81 -7.02
C THR A 3 0.48 -42.01 -6.32
N SER A 4 1.66 -42.61 -6.10
CA SER A 4 2.85 -41.95 -5.56
C SER A 4 3.37 -40.84 -6.48
N LYS A 5 3.46 -41.10 -7.79
CA LYS A 5 3.94 -40.13 -8.78
C LYS A 5 2.99 -38.93 -8.92
N LYS A 6 1.67 -39.17 -8.86
CA LYS A 6 0.66 -38.09 -8.88
C LYS A 6 0.78 -37.20 -7.64
N SER A 7 0.93 -37.79 -6.45
CA SER A 7 1.11 -37.05 -5.20
C SER A 7 2.37 -36.17 -5.21
N LEU A 8 3.49 -36.66 -5.73
CA LEU A 8 4.73 -35.89 -5.84
C LEU A 8 4.60 -34.72 -6.82
N LEU A 9 3.94 -34.91 -7.96
CA LEU A 9 3.66 -33.84 -8.93
C LEU A 9 2.73 -32.77 -8.35
N ASP A 10 1.71 -33.17 -7.59
CA ASP A 10 0.80 -32.24 -6.92
C ASP A 10 1.53 -31.42 -5.85
N LYS A 11 2.41 -32.05 -5.05
CA LYS A 11 3.28 -31.35 -4.08
C LYS A 11 4.22 -30.38 -4.77
N GLN A 12 4.85 -30.79 -5.87
CA GLN A 12 5.75 -29.94 -6.64
C GLN A 12 5.03 -28.72 -7.21
N LYS A 13 3.83 -28.91 -7.78
CA LYS A 13 2.99 -27.83 -8.29
C LYS A 13 2.61 -26.84 -7.19
N LEU A 14 2.14 -27.36 -6.05
CA LEU A 14 1.77 -26.53 -4.90
C LEU A 14 2.96 -25.74 -4.35
N ASN A 15 4.15 -26.34 -4.29
CA ASN A 15 5.36 -25.66 -3.86
C ASN A 15 5.78 -24.55 -4.84
N LYS A 16 5.67 -24.79 -6.15
CA LYS A 16 5.94 -23.79 -7.19
C LYS A 16 4.98 -22.61 -7.08
N ASP A 17 3.68 -22.87 -6.91
CA ASP A 17 2.66 -21.84 -6.77
C ASP A 17 2.88 -21.00 -5.50
N ARG A 18 3.24 -21.65 -4.38
CA ARG A 18 3.59 -20.97 -3.11
C ARG A 18 4.82 -20.10 -3.25
N THR A 19 5.87 -20.62 -3.91
CA THR A 19 7.12 -19.88 -4.14
C THR A 19 6.84 -18.65 -4.99
N SER A 20 6.11 -18.80 -6.11
CA SER A 20 5.74 -17.67 -6.97
C SER A 20 4.93 -16.61 -6.21
N TYR A 21 3.98 -17.04 -5.38
CA TYR A 21 3.20 -16.13 -4.54
C TYR A 21 4.08 -15.36 -3.55
N ASN A 22 4.96 -16.06 -2.83
CA ASN A 22 5.86 -15.46 -1.86
C ASN A 22 6.84 -14.48 -2.53
N SER A 23 7.34 -14.81 -3.72
CA SER A 23 8.18 -13.90 -4.51
C SER A 23 7.43 -12.64 -4.91
N ILE A 24 6.19 -12.75 -5.41
CA ILE A 24 5.38 -11.57 -5.75
C ILE A 24 5.11 -10.72 -4.51
N SER A 25 4.81 -11.35 -3.38
CA SER A 25 4.61 -10.65 -2.11
C SER A 25 5.86 -9.86 -1.73
N ALA A 26 7.03 -10.52 -1.69
CA ALA A 26 8.30 -9.88 -1.34
C ALA A 26 8.66 -8.73 -2.28
N ILE A 27 8.49 -8.92 -3.60
CA ILE A 27 8.75 -7.85 -4.59
C ILE A 27 7.80 -6.68 -4.36
N SER A 28 6.50 -6.94 -4.21
CA SER A 28 5.52 -5.86 -3.97
C SER A 28 5.81 -5.11 -2.68
N GLU A 29 6.11 -5.81 -1.59
CA GLU A 29 6.42 -5.23 -0.29
C GLU A 29 7.71 -4.39 -0.35
N SER A 30 8.75 -4.89 -1.03
CA SER A 30 9.98 -4.14 -1.25
C SER A 30 9.79 -2.88 -2.10
N LEU A 31 8.86 -2.92 -3.06
CA LEU A 31 8.52 -1.73 -3.85
C LEU A 31 7.79 -0.70 -2.99
N ILE A 32 6.76 -1.14 -2.24
CA ILE A 32 5.93 -0.25 -1.43
C ILE A 32 6.71 0.33 -0.25
N SER A 33 7.74 -0.37 0.26
CA SER A 33 8.58 0.12 1.36
C SER A 33 9.34 1.41 1.03
N THR A 34 9.45 1.76 -0.26
CA THR A 34 9.98 3.06 -0.71
C THR A 34 8.97 4.21 -0.62
N SER A 35 7.68 3.91 -0.45
CA SER A 35 6.58 4.89 -0.38
C SER A 35 6.81 5.99 0.67
N PRO A 36 7.27 5.71 1.91
CA PRO A 36 7.56 6.75 2.90
C PRO A 36 8.67 7.71 2.48
N THR A 37 9.66 7.23 1.73
CA THR A 37 10.75 8.09 1.21
C THR A 37 10.21 9.04 0.15
N ILE A 38 9.39 8.53 -0.78
CA ILE A 38 8.72 9.35 -1.81
C ILE A 38 7.80 10.39 -1.16
N ASP A 39 7.08 9.99 -0.11
CA ASP A 39 6.18 10.87 0.63
C ASP A 39 6.90 12.03 1.32
N LYS A 40 8.07 11.77 1.93
CA LYS A 40 8.92 12.82 2.50
C LYS A 40 9.37 13.82 1.44
N LEU A 41 9.81 13.33 0.28
CA LEU A 41 10.22 14.19 -0.84
C LEU A 41 9.04 15.05 -1.33
N SER A 42 7.87 14.45 -1.57
CA SER A 42 6.68 15.20 -1.99
C SER A 42 6.26 16.26 -0.97
N THR A 43 6.41 15.95 0.32
CA THR A 43 6.12 16.91 1.40
C THR A 43 7.04 18.14 1.32
N TRP A 44 8.34 17.96 1.12
CA TRP A 44 9.27 19.07 0.92
C TRP A 44 8.92 19.90 -0.31
N VAL A 45 8.55 19.24 -1.42
CA VAL A 45 8.11 19.92 -2.64
C VAL A 45 6.84 20.73 -2.40
N ALA A 46 5.85 20.17 -1.69
CA ALA A 46 4.59 20.85 -1.39
C ALA A 46 4.79 22.06 -0.47
N VAL A 47 5.64 21.94 0.55
CA VAL A 47 6.03 23.07 1.43
C VAL A 47 6.70 24.17 0.62
N GLY A 48 7.62 23.80 -0.29
CA GLY A 48 8.23 24.73 -1.23
C GLY A 48 7.19 25.45 -2.10
N SER A 49 6.26 24.71 -2.70
CA SER A 49 5.16 25.29 -3.50
C SER A 49 4.31 26.26 -2.69
N ALA A 50 3.95 25.91 -1.45
CA ALA A 50 3.14 26.76 -0.57
C ALA A 50 3.89 28.05 -0.18
N ALA A 51 5.20 27.96 0.06
CA ALA A 51 6.04 29.13 0.31
C ALA A 51 6.07 30.07 -0.91
N VAL A 52 6.24 29.53 -2.12
CA VAL A 52 6.21 30.32 -3.36
C VAL A 52 4.86 31.00 -3.56
N VAL A 53 3.75 30.26 -3.41
CA VAL A 53 2.39 30.83 -3.47
C VAL A 53 2.24 31.99 -2.48
N SER A 54 2.68 31.80 -1.24
CA SER A 54 2.60 32.83 -0.20
C SER A 54 3.38 34.09 -0.59
N LEU A 55 4.60 33.94 -1.12
CA LEU A 55 5.42 35.05 -1.59
C LEU A 55 4.78 35.81 -2.76
N VAL A 56 4.17 35.10 -3.71
CA VAL A 56 3.45 35.69 -4.85
C VAL A 56 2.26 36.49 -4.36
N ILE A 57 1.45 35.93 -3.45
CA ILE A 57 0.27 36.61 -2.90
C ILE A 57 0.69 37.87 -2.13
N THR A 58 1.68 37.79 -1.25
CA THR A 58 2.14 38.94 -0.46
C THR A 58 2.75 40.06 -1.32
N ASN A 59 3.29 39.74 -2.50
CA ASN A 59 3.92 40.71 -3.40
C ASN A 59 3.16 40.92 -4.71
N VAL A 60 1.86 40.60 -4.75
CA VAL A 60 1.07 40.64 -5.98
C VAL A 60 1.07 42.03 -6.64
N ASP A 61 0.97 43.10 -5.83
CA ASP A 61 0.99 44.49 -6.33
C ASP A 61 2.33 44.86 -6.98
N LYS A 62 3.42 44.26 -6.51
CA LYS A 62 4.76 44.45 -7.11
C LYS A 62 4.90 43.62 -8.37
N MET A 63 4.39 42.38 -8.37
CA MET A 63 4.41 41.52 -9.56
C MET A 63 3.56 42.08 -10.69
N ALA A 64 2.42 42.71 -10.39
CA ALA A 64 1.56 43.36 -11.39
C ALA A 64 2.24 44.50 -12.16
N LYS A 65 3.40 44.99 -11.70
CA LYS A 65 4.22 45.97 -12.42
C LYS A 65 5.10 45.35 -13.51
N PHE A 66 5.43 44.07 -13.37
CA PHE A 66 6.33 43.35 -14.28
C PHE A 66 5.58 42.35 -15.17
N TYR A 67 4.46 41.82 -14.68
CA TYR A 67 3.67 40.81 -15.38
C TYR A 67 2.27 41.33 -15.71
N SER A 68 1.74 40.87 -16.84
CA SER A 68 0.32 41.05 -17.14
C SER A 68 -0.54 40.27 -16.14
N ASN A 69 -1.75 40.78 -15.87
CA ASN A 69 -2.72 40.10 -15.00
C ASN A 69 -3.05 38.67 -15.49
N GLU A 70 -2.95 38.42 -16.79
CA GLU A 70 -3.18 37.10 -17.38
C GLU A 70 -2.07 36.11 -17.01
N HIS A 71 -0.80 36.55 -17.07
CA HIS A 71 0.35 35.70 -16.72
C HIS A 71 0.33 35.32 -15.24
N ILE A 72 0.00 36.26 -14.35
CA ILE A 72 -0.12 36.00 -12.90
C ILE A 72 -1.21 34.96 -12.62
N LYS A 73 -2.37 35.05 -13.29
CA LYS A 73 -3.44 34.05 -13.15
C LYS A 73 -3.00 32.65 -13.59
N ILE A 74 -2.31 32.54 -14.73
CA ILE A 74 -1.80 31.24 -15.24
C ILE A 74 -0.80 30.63 -14.25
N LEU A 75 0.14 31.43 -13.74
CA LEU A 75 1.13 30.98 -12.76
C LEU A 75 0.47 30.48 -11.45
N MET A 76 -0.54 31.20 -10.96
CA MET A 76 -1.29 30.81 -9.76
C MET A 76 -2.12 29.54 -9.97
N ILE A 77 -2.76 29.38 -11.13
CA ILE A 77 -3.49 28.15 -11.47
C ILE A 77 -2.52 26.96 -11.55
N CYS A 78 -1.34 27.13 -12.15
CA CYS A 78 -0.32 26.09 -12.23
C CYS A 78 0.12 25.62 -10.83
N LEU A 79 0.39 26.56 -9.92
CA LEU A 79 0.73 26.26 -8.52
C LEU A 79 -0.42 25.56 -7.78
N ALA A 80 -1.67 26.01 -7.98
CA ALA A 80 -2.83 25.38 -7.37
C ALA A 80 -3.01 23.92 -7.81
N ILE A 81 -2.83 23.63 -9.11
CA ILE A 81 -2.90 22.25 -9.64
C ILE A 81 -1.74 21.41 -9.07
N SER A 82 -0.54 21.98 -8.94
CA SER A 82 0.62 21.30 -8.33
C SER A 82 0.31 20.87 -6.88
N LEU A 83 -0.28 21.77 -6.08
CA LEU A 83 -0.69 21.45 -4.71
C LEU A 83 -1.81 20.39 -4.66
N LEU A 84 -2.73 20.39 -5.62
CA LEU A 84 -3.76 19.35 -5.71
C LEU A 84 -3.14 17.97 -5.99
N PHE A 85 -2.13 17.89 -6.86
CA PHE A 85 -1.38 16.66 -7.08
C PHE A 85 -0.58 16.22 -5.86
N ALA A 86 -0.04 17.16 -5.06
CA ALA A 86 0.58 16.84 -3.78
C ALA A 86 -0.42 16.15 -2.83
N LEU A 87 -1.66 16.65 -2.75
CA LEU A 87 -2.71 16.04 -1.91
C LEU A 87 -3.10 14.64 -2.40
N LEU A 88 -3.24 14.45 -3.71
CA LEU A 88 -3.53 13.15 -4.30
C LEU A 88 -2.39 12.16 -4.06
N GLN A 89 -1.14 12.58 -4.25
CA GLN A 89 0.05 11.80 -3.89
C GLN A 89 -0.01 11.37 -2.42
N LYS A 90 -0.33 12.30 -1.50
CA LYS A 90 -0.43 12.04 -0.06
C LYS A 90 -1.46 10.98 0.27
N TYR A 91 -2.62 11.03 -0.40
CA TYR A 91 -3.68 10.04 -0.24
C TYR A 91 -3.21 8.62 -0.60
N PHE A 92 -2.50 8.47 -1.72
CA PHE A 92 -1.96 7.16 -2.12
C PHE A 92 -0.81 6.71 -1.22
N ALA A 93 0.06 7.61 -0.79
CA ALA A 93 1.12 7.32 0.17
C ALA A 93 0.55 6.81 1.51
N MET A 94 -0.52 7.43 2.00
CA MET A 94 -1.20 6.98 3.21
C MET A 94 -1.72 5.54 3.09
N LYS A 95 -2.32 5.18 1.95
CA LYS A 95 -2.78 3.80 1.71
C LYS A 95 -1.62 2.80 1.71
N CYS A 96 -0.51 3.16 1.07
CA CYS A 96 0.70 2.33 1.04
C CYS A 96 1.28 2.14 2.45
N SER A 97 1.48 3.24 3.19
CA SER A 97 2.02 3.23 4.55
C SER A 97 1.15 2.42 5.50
N LEU A 98 -0.17 2.67 5.52
CA LEU A 98 -1.11 1.93 6.37
C LEU A 98 -1.08 0.44 6.07
N SER A 99 -0.98 0.08 4.78
CA SER A 99 -0.90 -1.32 4.40
C SER A 99 0.40 -1.99 4.85
N LEU A 100 1.53 -1.29 4.90
CA LEU A 100 2.79 -1.84 5.42
C LEU A 100 2.73 -2.01 6.93
N ILE A 101 2.31 -0.96 7.64
CA ILE A 101 2.20 -0.97 9.11
C ILE A 101 1.28 -2.10 9.57
N VAL A 102 0.12 -2.25 8.95
CA VAL A 102 -0.83 -3.31 9.33
C VAL A 102 -0.26 -4.71 9.08
N VAL A 103 0.46 -4.92 7.98
CA VAL A 103 1.07 -6.24 7.69
C VAL A 103 2.17 -6.55 8.68
N ASP A 104 3.04 -5.59 8.94
CA ASP A 104 4.18 -5.78 9.86
C ASP A 104 3.68 -6.03 11.28
N GLU A 105 2.73 -5.23 11.77
CA GLU A 105 2.13 -5.40 13.08
C GLU A 105 1.38 -6.74 13.19
N MET A 106 0.65 -7.13 12.15
CA MET A 106 -0.04 -8.42 12.10
C MET A 106 0.95 -9.58 12.14
N LYS A 107 2.06 -9.50 11.39
CA LYS A 107 3.11 -10.51 11.40
C LYS A 107 3.76 -10.60 12.79
N ASN A 108 4.14 -9.46 13.37
CA ASN A 108 4.81 -9.40 14.68
C ASN A 108 3.93 -9.94 15.81
N ARG A 109 2.60 -9.74 15.74
CA ARG A 109 1.66 -10.25 16.76
C ARG A 109 1.21 -11.69 16.52
N LEU A 110 1.02 -12.09 15.26
CA LEU A 110 0.51 -13.43 14.94
C LEU A 110 1.60 -14.50 14.88
N SER A 111 2.81 -14.18 14.41
CA SER A 111 3.92 -15.15 14.38
C SER A 111 4.12 -15.88 15.71
N PRO A 112 4.27 -15.20 16.87
CA PRO A 112 4.49 -15.91 18.13
C PRO A 112 3.29 -16.77 18.57
N ILE A 113 2.06 -16.34 18.25
CA ILE A 113 0.84 -17.11 18.56
C ILE A 113 0.80 -18.39 17.72
N LEU A 114 1.11 -18.28 16.42
CA LEU A 114 1.15 -19.42 15.50
C LEU A 114 2.28 -20.39 15.83
N GLU A 115 3.47 -19.87 16.19
CA GLU A 115 4.62 -20.70 16.61
C GLU A 115 4.28 -21.48 17.87
N LYS A 116 3.73 -20.82 18.89
CA LYS A 116 3.30 -21.48 20.13
C LYS A 116 2.21 -22.52 19.88
N TYR A 117 1.22 -22.20 19.05
CA TYR A 117 0.18 -23.14 18.66
C TYR A 117 0.74 -24.36 17.93
N GLN A 118 1.68 -24.15 17.00
CA GLN A 118 2.35 -25.26 16.28
C GLN A 118 3.17 -26.13 17.22
N GLU A 119 3.89 -25.53 18.16
CA GLU A 119 4.67 -26.25 19.17
C GLU A 119 3.77 -27.11 20.06
N GLU A 120 2.71 -26.52 20.64
CA GLU A 120 1.73 -27.23 21.46
C GLU A 120 1.05 -28.35 20.68
N THR A 121 0.62 -28.09 19.43
CA THR A 121 0.00 -29.12 18.60
C THR A 121 0.98 -30.24 18.25
N SER A 122 2.27 -29.93 18.04
CA SER A 122 3.29 -30.93 17.78
C SER A 122 3.58 -31.81 18.99
N ASN A 123 3.51 -31.25 20.20
CA ASN A 123 3.69 -31.99 21.45
C ASN A 123 2.48 -32.89 21.72
N ILE A 124 1.26 -32.36 21.57
CA ILE A 124 0.02 -33.13 21.70
C ILE A 124 -0.06 -34.22 20.62
N GLN A 125 0.41 -33.97 19.39
CA GLN A 125 0.46 -34.96 18.33
C GLN A 125 1.42 -36.10 18.65
N LYS A 126 2.57 -35.82 19.30
CA LYS A 126 3.51 -36.85 19.77
C LYS A 126 2.85 -37.70 20.86
N GLU A 127 2.24 -37.08 21.86
CA GLU A 127 1.54 -37.78 22.95
C GLU A 127 0.34 -38.62 22.46
N LEU A 128 -0.37 -38.16 21.43
CA LEU A 128 -1.49 -38.88 20.83
C LEU A 128 -1.09 -39.96 19.83
N THR A 129 0.08 -39.83 19.19
CA THR A 129 0.65 -40.90 18.35
C THR A 129 1.03 -42.10 19.21
N ASP A 130 1.47 -41.87 20.45
CA ASP A 130 1.70 -42.92 21.45
C ASP A 130 0.41 -43.58 21.94
N SER A 131 -0.75 -42.95 21.75
CA SER A 131 -2.07 -43.43 22.19
C SER A 131 -3.06 -43.73 21.05
N GLY A 132 -2.60 -43.73 19.79
CA GLY A 132 -3.36 -44.21 18.62
C GLY A 132 -4.50 -43.29 18.11
N LEU A 133 -4.60 -42.07 18.61
CA LEU A 133 -5.64 -41.09 18.24
C LEU A 133 -5.06 -40.01 17.30
N LYS A 134 -5.83 -39.59 16.28
CA LYS A 134 -5.45 -38.49 15.37
C LYS A 134 -6.10 -37.18 15.80
N ILE A 135 -5.33 -36.09 15.83
CA ILE A 135 -5.84 -34.73 16.02
C ILE A 135 -6.52 -34.26 14.74
N GLU A 136 -7.74 -33.74 14.87
CA GLU A 136 -8.38 -32.93 13.85
C GLU A 136 -7.96 -31.47 14.05
N ASN A 137 -7.02 -31.01 13.22
CA ASN A 137 -6.40 -29.69 13.39
C ASN A 137 -7.26 -28.62 12.69
N ASP A 138 -8.18 -27.97 13.42
CA ASP A 138 -9.13 -26.96 12.89
C ASP A 138 -8.67 -25.50 13.08
N PHE A 139 -7.40 -25.23 13.39
CA PHE A 139 -6.95 -23.84 13.47
C PHE A 139 -6.86 -23.22 12.07
N SER A 140 -7.85 -22.38 11.77
CA SER A 140 -7.93 -21.59 10.55
C SER A 140 -7.88 -20.11 10.89
N VAL A 141 -6.83 -19.42 10.44
CA VAL A 141 -6.70 -17.95 10.50
C VAL A 141 -7.93 -17.26 9.86
N THR A 142 -8.57 -17.92 8.89
CA THR A 142 -9.80 -17.45 8.25
C THR A 142 -10.97 -17.37 9.24
N LYS A 143 -11.10 -18.36 10.13
CA LYS A 143 -12.15 -18.44 11.15
C LYS A 143 -11.98 -17.34 12.21
N ALA A 144 -10.73 -17.14 12.66
CA ALA A 144 -10.39 -16.03 13.56
C ALA A 144 -10.72 -14.66 12.95
N LEU A 145 -10.52 -14.51 11.63
CA LEU A 145 -10.83 -13.26 10.93
C LEU A 145 -12.34 -13.04 10.74
N GLU A 146 -13.11 -14.12 10.55
CA GLU A 146 -14.58 -14.08 10.53
C GLU A 146 -15.16 -13.70 11.90
N ASP A 147 -14.57 -14.19 12.99
CA ASP A 147 -14.97 -13.83 14.35
C ASP A 147 -14.59 -12.38 14.69
N PHE A 148 -13.40 -11.92 14.25
CA PHE A 148 -13.04 -10.50 14.34
C PHE A 148 -14.02 -9.61 13.54
N GLN A 149 -14.47 -10.06 12.37
CA GLN A 149 -15.43 -9.30 11.56
C GLN A 149 -16.75 -9.05 12.32
N LYS A 150 -17.20 -9.99 13.17
CA LYS A 150 -18.41 -9.83 13.99
C LYS A 150 -18.27 -8.75 15.07
N MET A 151 -17.04 -8.43 15.48
CA MET A 151 -16.74 -7.38 16.46
C MET A 151 -16.76 -5.97 15.83
N LEU A 152 -16.75 -5.87 14.50
CA LEU A 152 -16.75 -4.60 13.78
C LEU A 152 -18.18 -4.07 13.58
N PRO A 153 -18.35 -2.73 13.56
CA PRO A 153 -19.63 -2.14 13.17
C PRO A 153 -19.99 -2.54 11.73
N TRP A 154 -21.30 -2.61 11.44
CA TRP A 154 -21.85 -3.21 10.23
C TRP A 154 -21.25 -2.68 8.92
N TYR A 155 -20.94 -1.37 8.83
CA TYR A 155 -20.33 -0.78 7.64
C TYR A 155 -18.88 -1.28 7.41
N ALA A 156 -18.10 -1.45 8.47
CA ALA A 156 -16.74 -1.96 8.42
C ALA A 156 -16.73 -3.46 8.11
N GLY A 157 -17.68 -4.22 8.69
CA GLY A 157 -17.88 -5.64 8.37
C GLY A 157 -18.23 -5.88 6.90
N ILE A 158 -19.03 -5.01 6.28
CA ILE A 158 -19.33 -5.08 4.84
C ILE A 158 -18.07 -4.82 4.00
N SER A 159 -17.24 -3.84 4.38
CA SER A 159 -15.99 -3.55 3.67
C SER A 159 -15.01 -4.72 3.75
N LEU A 160 -14.82 -5.26 4.96
CA LEU A 160 -13.92 -6.40 5.20
C LEU A 160 -14.40 -7.65 4.47
N SER A 161 -15.68 -8.00 4.55
CA SER A 161 -16.24 -9.17 3.85
C SER A 161 -16.13 -9.08 2.33
N ARG A 162 -16.31 -7.88 1.75
CA ARG A 162 -16.06 -7.64 0.31
C ARG A 162 -14.61 -7.84 -0.05
N SER A 163 -13.68 -7.36 0.79
CA SER A 163 -12.24 -7.55 0.60
C SER A 163 -11.85 -9.03 0.68
N LEU A 164 -12.35 -9.76 1.69
CA LEU A 164 -12.11 -11.19 1.88
C LEU A 164 -12.67 -12.03 0.73
N LYS A 165 -13.90 -11.75 0.28
CA LYS A 165 -14.51 -12.43 -0.87
C LYS A 165 -13.70 -12.20 -2.16
N ARG A 166 -13.15 -10.99 -2.36
CA ARG A 166 -12.28 -10.69 -3.52
C ARG A 166 -10.94 -11.42 -3.42
N ASN A 167 -10.30 -11.40 -2.26
CA ASN A 167 -9.01 -12.08 -2.03
C ASN A 167 -9.13 -13.61 -2.10
N LYS A 168 -10.26 -14.19 -1.68
CA LYS A 168 -10.54 -15.64 -1.80
C LYS A 168 -10.63 -16.10 -3.25
N LYS A 169 -11.15 -15.24 -4.15
CA LYS A 169 -11.18 -15.53 -5.60
C LYS A 169 -9.81 -15.40 -6.26
N ASN A 170 -9.00 -14.44 -5.81
CA ASN A 170 -7.65 -14.25 -6.31
C ASN A 170 -6.76 -13.59 -5.26
N VAL A 171 -5.88 -14.40 -4.67
CA VAL A 171 -4.98 -13.98 -3.58
C VAL A 171 -3.99 -12.89 -4.04
N LYS A 172 -3.75 -12.76 -5.36
CA LYS A 172 -2.85 -11.75 -5.92
C LYS A 172 -3.46 -10.34 -5.97
N ILE A 173 -4.80 -10.20 -5.84
CA ILE A 173 -5.48 -8.90 -5.97
C ILE A 173 -4.99 -7.89 -4.93
N SER A 174 -4.70 -8.33 -3.70
CA SER A 174 -4.20 -7.44 -2.65
C SER A 174 -2.84 -6.83 -3.03
N HIS A 175 -1.92 -7.66 -3.54
CA HIS A 175 -0.59 -7.22 -4.01
C HIS A 175 -0.70 -6.28 -5.21
N VAL A 176 -1.56 -6.59 -6.18
CA VAL A 176 -1.82 -5.72 -7.34
C VAL A 176 -2.33 -4.35 -6.89
N ASN A 177 -3.30 -4.29 -5.98
CA ASN A 177 -3.85 -3.02 -5.49
C ASN A 177 -2.77 -2.16 -4.82
N ARG A 178 -1.86 -2.78 -4.06
CA ARG A 178 -0.76 -2.05 -3.43
C ARG A 178 0.23 -1.48 -4.44
N VAL A 179 0.61 -2.28 -5.45
CA VAL A 179 1.48 -1.82 -6.55
C VAL A 179 0.83 -0.70 -7.35
N VAL A 180 -0.47 -0.80 -7.64
CA VAL A 180 -1.23 0.24 -8.34
C VAL A 180 -1.28 1.53 -7.52
N ASN A 181 -1.52 1.46 -6.20
CA ASN A 181 -1.48 2.64 -5.34
C ASN A 181 -0.10 3.29 -5.33
N HIS A 182 0.96 2.49 -5.26
CA HIS A 182 2.33 2.99 -5.33
C HIS A 182 2.64 3.65 -6.68
N PHE A 183 2.19 3.06 -7.79
CA PHE A 183 2.30 3.66 -9.13
C PHE A 183 1.61 5.03 -9.20
N TRP A 184 0.37 5.11 -8.70
CA TRP A 184 -0.36 6.39 -8.66
C TRP A 184 0.33 7.43 -7.77
N GLN A 185 0.88 7.03 -6.61
CA GLN A 185 1.69 7.92 -5.78
C GLN A 185 2.87 8.51 -6.57
N SER A 186 3.62 7.67 -7.27
CA SER A 186 4.78 8.09 -8.08
C SER A 186 4.38 8.94 -9.29
N PHE A 187 3.24 8.63 -9.91
CA PHE A 187 2.68 9.42 -11.00
C PHE A 187 2.32 10.84 -10.56
N PHE A 188 1.55 10.99 -9.47
CA PHE A 188 1.17 12.30 -8.95
C PHE A 188 2.38 13.11 -8.46
N MET A 189 3.37 12.46 -7.85
CA MET A 189 4.64 13.12 -7.50
C MET A 189 5.36 13.67 -8.73
N SER A 190 5.50 12.84 -9.78
CA SER A 190 6.14 13.25 -11.03
C SER A 190 5.38 14.40 -11.69
N ALA A 191 4.04 14.33 -11.71
CA ALA A 191 3.20 15.38 -12.27
C ALA A 191 3.30 16.70 -11.47
N GLN A 192 3.31 16.63 -10.13
CA GLN A 192 3.54 17.79 -9.25
C GLN A 192 4.89 18.46 -9.56
N PHE A 193 5.94 17.65 -9.69
CA PHE A 193 7.29 18.13 -9.96
C PHE A 193 7.42 18.75 -11.36
N LEU A 194 6.83 18.13 -12.39
CA LEU A 194 6.77 18.68 -13.74
C LEU A 194 6.05 20.02 -13.79
N LEU A 195 4.91 20.16 -13.08
CA LEU A 195 4.20 21.44 -12.98
C LEU A 195 5.06 22.53 -12.34
N LEU A 196 5.88 22.19 -11.35
CA LEU A 196 6.81 23.15 -10.76
C LEU A 196 7.92 23.57 -11.72
N ILE A 197 8.46 22.64 -12.50
CA ILE A 197 9.43 22.98 -13.55
C ILE A 197 8.78 23.92 -14.58
N ILE A 198 7.56 23.62 -15.01
CA ILE A 198 6.80 24.48 -15.93
C ILE A 198 6.56 25.85 -15.31
N PHE A 199 6.16 25.92 -14.03
CA PHE A 199 5.99 27.17 -13.32
C PHE A 199 7.27 27.99 -13.28
N VAL A 200 8.41 27.39 -12.92
CA VAL A 200 9.71 28.09 -12.87
C VAL A 200 10.10 28.58 -14.27
N PHE A 201 9.95 27.74 -15.29
CA PHE A 201 10.24 28.11 -16.67
C PHE A 201 9.35 29.27 -17.14
N MET A 202 8.02 29.15 -16.94
CA MET A 202 7.08 30.23 -17.24
C MET A 202 7.46 31.52 -16.52
N SER A 203 7.78 31.45 -15.23
CA SER A 203 8.20 32.63 -14.46
C SER A 203 9.51 33.26 -14.94
N ALA A 204 10.41 32.49 -15.56
CA ALA A 204 11.68 33.04 -16.06
C ALA A 204 11.56 33.64 -17.47
N PHE A 205 10.68 33.09 -18.32
CA PHE A 205 10.55 33.48 -19.73
C PHE A 205 9.33 34.38 -20.03
N LEU A 206 8.37 34.52 -19.11
CA LEU A 206 7.25 35.47 -19.20
C LEU A 206 7.52 36.81 -18.49
N ILE A 207 8.75 37.03 -18.00
CA ILE A 207 9.32 38.34 -17.64
C ILE A 207 9.68 39.06 -18.94
#